data_AF-A0A3B4Y3T3-F1
#
_entry.id   AF-A0A3B4Y3T3-F1
#
_cell.length_a   1.000
_cell.length_b   1.000
_cell.length_c   1.000
_cell.angle_alpha   90.00
_cell.angle_beta   90.00
_cell.angle_gamma   90.00
#
_symmetry.space_group_name_H-M   'P 1'
#
loop_
_entity.id
_entity.type
_entity.pdbx_description
1 polymer ?
#
loop_
_entity_poly.entity_id
_entity_poly.type
_entity_poly.pdbx_seq_one_letter_code
_entity_poly.pdbx_strand_id
1 'polypeptide(L)'
;MPAAEELHGTNKLVDNICRLSPDLLAEACQHILTYLQGQARGVDSAEISDRFQRAGVRLDHEALQNIIRFLLITFRSAGKNNLSGDDLVLRLEEGSNKWSKASLQVLHSLWSEHGALVHAQQQVQTMLSIGQLVDIQWKLGMAVSSDTCRSLNSPYVSLLLKIIEPSGQICQRSFEMTIPQFQNFHKQFKEMAAVMETV
;
A
#
# COMPACT_ATOMS: atom_id res chain seq x y z
N MET A 1 -11.03 -10.07 -26.81
CA MET A 1 -9.82 -9.36 -27.27
C MET A 1 -9.51 -8.10 -26.42
N PRO A 2 -9.45 -8.15 -25.07
CA PRO A 2 -9.18 -6.95 -24.25
C PRO A 2 -7.69 -6.59 -24.11
N ALA A 3 -6.77 -7.55 -24.20
CA ALA A 3 -5.34 -7.30 -23.95
C ALA A 3 -4.66 -6.37 -24.97
N ALA A 4 -5.14 -6.36 -26.23
CA ALA A 4 -4.54 -5.55 -27.30
C ALA A 4 -4.87 -4.05 -27.17
N GLU A 5 -6.03 -3.70 -26.63
CA GLU A 5 -6.45 -2.31 -26.41
C GLU A 5 -5.72 -1.69 -25.20
N GLU A 6 -5.50 -2.48 -24.13
CA GLU A 6 -4.70 -2.06 -22.96
C GLU A 6 -3.22 -1.81 -23.31
N LEU A 7 -2.63 -2.67 -24.17
CA LEU A 7 -1.26 -2.48 -24.69
C LEU A 7 -1.14 -1.23 -25.57
N HIS A 8 -2.18 -0.89 -26.34
CA HIS A 8 -2.17 0.31 -27.19
C HIS A 8 -2.21 1.61 -26.37
N GLY A 9 -3.04 1.66 -25.33
CA GLY A 9 -3.09 2.77 -24.39
C GLY A 9 -1.78 2.97 -23.62
N THR A 10 -1.18 1.86 -23.15
CA THR A 10 0.10 1.88 -22.43
C THR A 10 1.25 2.34 -23.34
N ASN A 11 1.28 1.90 -24.59
CA ASN A 11 2.31 2.34 -25.55
C ASN A 11 2.20 3.83 -25.90
N LYS A 12 0.99 4.37 -26.08
CA LYS A 12 0.79 5.81 -26.33
C LYS A 12 1.22 6.65 -25.12
N LEU A 13 0.98 6.14 -23.91
CA LEU A 13 1.44 6.78 -22.68
C LEU A 13 2.97 6.81 -22.59
N VAL A 14 3.63 5.67 -22.84
CA VAL A 14 5.10 5.59 -22.84
C VAL A 14 5.71 6.53 -23.89
N ASP A 15 5.10 6.63 -25.08
CA ASP A 15 5.48 7.59 -26.11
C ASP A 15 5.40 9.05 -25.58
N ASN A 16 4.35 9.39 -24.83
CA ASN A 16 4.21 10.72 -24.23
C ASN A 16 5.25 10.98 -23.14
N ILE A 17 5.58 9.97 -22.32
CA ILE A 17 6.63 10.08 -21.29
C ILE A 17 8.00 10.28 -21.95
N CYS A 18 8.30 9.51 -23.00
CA CYS A 18 9.59 9.57 -23.70
C CYS A 18 9.77 10.84 -24.54
N ARG A 19 8.69 11.61 -24.79
CA ARG A 19 8.76 12.95 -25.40
C ARG A 19 9.22 14.04 -24.42
N LEU A 20 9.14 13.78 -23.12
CA LEU A 20 9.63 14.71 -22.12
C LEU A 20 11.16 14.73 -22.12
N SER A 21 11.76 15.90 -21.88
CA SER A 21 13.19 15.94 -21.58
C SER A 21 13.46 15.21 -20.26
N PRO A 22 14.68 14.69 -20.06
CA PRO A 22 15.07 14.06 -18.80
C PRO A 22 14.79 14.94 -17.57
N ASP A 23 15.05 16.25 -17.68
CA ASP A 23 14.83 17.21 -16.59
C ASP A 23 13.34 17.36 -16.26
N LEU A 24 12.47 17.52 -17.26
CA LEU A 24 11.02 17.64 -17.04
C LEU A 24 10.42 16.36 -16.45
N LEU A 25 10.88 15.20 -16.93
CA LEU A 25 10.48 13.91 -16.37
C LEU A 25 10.95 13.79 -14.91
N ALA A 26 12.18 14.21 -14.62
CA ALA A 26 12.74 14.16 -13.28
C ALA A 26 11.94 15.03 -12.31
N GLU A 27 11.60 16.26 -12.70
CA GLU A 27 10.78 17.16 -11.89
C GLU A 27 9.38 16.58 -11.60
N ALA A 28 8.71 16.04 -12.62
CA ALA A 28 7.40 15.41 -12.44
C ALA A 28 7.48 14.19 -11.50
N CYS A 29 8.53 13.36 -11.65
CA CYS A 29 8.78 12.24 -10.76
C CYS A 29 9.07 12.72 -9.34
N GLN A 30 9.84 13.80 -9.15
CA GLN A 30 10.15 14.36 -7.85
C GLN A 30 8.90 14.82 -7.11
N HIS A 31 7.96 15.48 -7.80
CA HIS A 31 6.68 15.89 -7.19
C HIS A 31 5.89 14.69 -6.69
N ILE A 32 5.86 13.62 -7.49
CA ILE A 32 5.16 12.37 -7.15
C ILE A 32 5.86 11.66 -5.98
N LEU A 33 7.20 11.57 -6.00
CA LEU A 33 7.98 10.93 -4.94
C LEU A 33 7.86 11.70 -3.61
N THR A 34 7.91 13.03 -3.64
CA THR A 34 7.69 13.89 -2.46
C THR A 34 6.30 13.64 -1.85
N TYR A 35 5.27 13.50 -2.68
CA TYR A 35 3.94 13.11 -2.22
C TYR A 35 3.92 11.69 -1.63
N LEU A 36 4.55 10.71 -2.29
CA LEU A 36 4.59 9.32 -1.81
C LEU A 36 5.39 9.15 -0.52
N GLN A 37 6.37 10.01 -0.27
CA GLN A 37 7.12 10.11 0.99
C GLN A 37 6.33 10.82 2.10
N GLY A 38 5.12 11.32 1.81
CA GLY A 38 4.26 12.02 2.77
C GLY A 38 4.69 13.45 3.08
N GLN A 39 5.61 14.02 2.30
CA GLN A 39 6.09 15.39 2.46
C GLN A 39 5.17 16.41 1.76
N ALA A 40 4.31 15.96 0.84
CA ALA A 40 3.27 16.77 0.21
C ALA A 40 1.87 16.20 0.47
N ARG A 41 0.85 17.08 0.48
CA ARG A 41 -0.56 16.68 0.66
C ARG A 41 -1.19 16.08 -0.61
N GLY A 42 -0.59 16.34 -1.77
CA GLY A 42 -1.06 15.88 -3.07
C GLY A 42 -0.03 16.19 -4.16
N VAL A 43 -0.30 15.70 -5.37
CA VAL A 43 0.50 16.02 -6.56
C VAL A 43 -0.14 17.21 -7.27
N ASP A 44 0.57 18.33 -7.35
CA ASP A 44 0.07 19.53 -8.03
C ASP A 44 0.19 19.36 -9.56
N SER A 45 -0.90 18.88 -10.17
CA SER A 45 -0.96 18.71 -11.62
C SER A 45 -0.93 20.04 -12.38
N ALA A 46 -1.36 21.16 -11.77
CA ALA A 46 -1.34 22.46 -12.42
C ALA A 46 0.10 22.99 -12.51
N GLU A 47 0.90 22.82 -11.44
CA GLU A 47 2.32 23.18 -11.47
C GLU A 47 3.09 22.36 -12.50
N ILE A 48 2.88 21.03 -12.54
CA ILE A 48 3.53 20.16 -13.54
C ILE A 48 3.13 20.59 -14.96
N SER A 49 1.85 20.92 -15.18
CA SER A 49 1.36 21.38 -16.48
C SER A 49 2.01 22.71 -16.91
N ASP A 50 2.08 23.68 -16.00
CA ASP A 50 2.70 24.99 -16.27
C ASP A 50 4.18 24.84 -16.64
N ARG A 51 4.92 23.98 -15.93
CA ARG A 51 6.33 23.70 -16.24
C ARG A 51 6.50 23.07 -17.62
N PHE A 52 5.67 22.10 -17.97
CA PHE A 52 5.70 21.49 -19.30
C PHE A 52 5.41 22.51 -20.40
N GLN A 53 4.42 23.38 -20.19
CA GLN A 53 4.08 24.45 -21.14
C GLN A 53 5.22 25.46 -21.29
N ARG A 54 5.86 25.89 -20.19
CA ARG A 54 7.03 26.80 -20.23
C ARG A 54 8.21 26.21 -20.99
N ALA A 55 8.39 24.90 -20.95
CA ALA A 55 9.40 24.19 -21.73
C ALA A 55 8.96 23.87 -23.18
N GLY A 56 7.80 24.36 -23.61
CA GLY A 56 7.29 24.17 -24.98
C GLY A 56 6.60 22.82 -25.24
N VAL A 57 6.41 22.00 -24.21
CA VAL A 57 5.71 20.71 -24.32
C VAL A 57 4.20 20.92 -24.20
N ARG A 58 3.47 20.66 -25.29
CA ARG A 58 2.00 20.70 -25.29
C ARG A 58 1.44 19.30 -25.07
N LEU A 59 1.03 19.03 -23.84
CA LEU A 59 0.24 17.86 -23.49
C LEU A 59 -1.20 18.29 -23.20
N ASP A 60 -2.17 17.54 -23.70
CA ASP A 60 -3.55 17.71 -23.26
C ASP A 60 -3.72 17.28 -21.79
N HIS A 61 -4.82 17.72 -21.17
CA HIS A 61 -5.06 17.46 -19.76
C HIS A 61 -5.16 15.96 -19.45
N GLU A 62 -5.74 15.17 -20.35
CA GLU A 62 -5.93 13.73 -20.17
C GLU A 62 -4.58 13.00 -20.20
N ALA A 63 -3.71 13.33 -21.15
CA ALA A 63 -2.36 12.79 -21.28
C ALA A 63 -1.51 13.10 -20.04
N LEU A 64 -1.59 14.33 -19.51
CA LEU A 64 -0.89 14.70 -18.28
C LEU A 64 -1.39 13.88 -17.09
N GLN A 65 -2.71 13.76 -16.90
CA GLN A 65 -3.29 12.97 -15.81
C GLN A 65 -2.90 11.49 -15.92
N ASN A 66 -2.89 10.95 -17.12
CA ASN A 66 -2.48 9.57 -17.37
C ASN A 66 -1.01 9.35 -17.02
N ILE A 67 -0.10 10.28 -17.38
CA ILE A 67 1.31 10.22 -17.00
C ILE A 67 1.47 10.23 -15.48
N ILE A 68 0.85 11.21 -14.80
CA ILE A 68 0.92 11.33 -13.33
C ILE A 68 0.40 10.06 -12.67
N ARG A 69 -0.77 9.57 -13.10
CA ARG A 69 -1.40 8.37 -12.56
C ARG A 69 -0.51 7.13 -12.76
N PHE A 70 0.07 6.97 -13.93
CA PHE A 70 0.96 5.85 -14.23
C PHE A 70 2.19 5.88 -13.31
N LEU A 71 2.93 6.99 -13.29
CA LEU A 71 4.13 7.13 -12.46
C LEU A 71 3.81 6.93 -10.97
N LEU A 72 2.69 7.50 -10.49
CA LEU A 72 2.24 7.32 -9.12
C LEU A 72 1.97 5.85 -8.77
N ILE A 73 1.26 5.12 -9.63
CA ILE A 73 0.96 3.69 -9.42
C ILE A 73 2.24 2.87 -9.48
N THR A 74 3.13 3.15 -10.44
CA THR A 74 4.41 2.47 -10.62
C THR A 74 5.27 2.60 -9.37
N PHE A 75 5.56 3.82 -8.91
CA PHE A 75 6.39 4.03 -7.70
C PHE A 75 5.71 3.50 -6.44
N ARG A 76 4.37 3.64 -6.34
CA ARG A 76 3.64 3.07 -5.20
C ARG A 76 3.75 1.55 -5.16
N SER A 77 3.63 0.89 -6.31
CA SER A 77 3.80 -0.56 -6.45
C SER A 77 5.24 -0.98 -6.17
N ALA A 78 6.23 -0.23 -6.67
CA ALA A 78 7.64 -0.51 -6.43
C ALA A 78 7.97 -0.45 -4.93
N GLY A 79 7.46 0.57 -4.23
CA GLY A 79 7.60 0.69 -2.77
C GLY A 79 6.98 -0.48 -2.03
N LYS A 80 5.75 -0.88 -2.38
CA LYS A 80 5.07 -2.01 -1.70
C LYS A 80 5.82 -3.33 -1.83
N ASN A 81 6.47 -3.56 -2.96
CA ASN A 81 7.24 -4.78 -3.23
C ASN A 81 8.73 -4.65 -2.90
N ASN A 82 9.15 -3.50 -2.33
CA ASN A 82 10.55 -3.22 -2.01
C ASN A 82 11.51 -3.45 -3.19
N LEU A 83 11.14 -2.97 -4.39
CA LEU A 83 11.93 -3.18 -5.61
C LEU A 83 13.20 -2.32 -5.62
N SER A 84 14.29 -2.86 -6.17
CA SER A 84 15.48 -2.06 -6.51
C SER A 84 15.25 -1.19 -7.76
N GLY A 85 16.20 -0.28 -8.05
CA GLY A 85 16.22 0.48 -9.30
C GLY A 85 16.22 -0.40 -10.54
N ASP A 86 17.01 -1.47 -10.51
CA ASP A 86 17.12 -2.43 -11.62
C ASP A 86 15.81 -3.20 -11.81
N ASP A 87 15.22 -3.70 -10.72
CA ASP A 87 13.92 -4.39 -10.75
C ASP A 87 12.79 -3.50 -11.28
N LEU A 88 12.82 -2.20 -10.95
CA LEU A 88 11.86 -1.23 -11.46
C LEU A 88 11.99 -1.07 -12.98
N VAL A 89 13.21 -0.92 -13.50
CA VAL A 89 13.45 -0.77 -14.94
C VAL A 89 13.02 -2.01 -15.70
N LEU A 90 13.40 -3.20 -15.22
CA LEU A 90 13.00 -4.48 -15.83
C LEU A 90 11.47 -4.58 -15.95
N ARG A 91 10.74 -4.24 -14.88
CA ARG A 91 9.28 -4.22 -14.86
C ARG A 91 8.66 -3.22 -15.86
N LEU A 92 9.32 -2.08 -16.08
CA LEU A 92 8.86 -1.07 -17.05
C LEU A 92 9.07 -1.53 -18.49
N GLU A 93 10.21 -2.18 -18.76
CA GLU A 93 10.55 -2.74 -20.07
C GLU A 93 9.67 -3.95 -20.43
N GLU A 94 9.30 -4.78 -19.46
CA GLU A 94 8.31 -5.85 -19.63
C GLU A 94 6.93 -5.30 -20.05
N GLY A 95 6.56 -4.11 -19.55
CA GLY A 95 5.28 -3.46 -19.84
C GLY A 95 5.23 -2.75 -21.20
N SER A 96 6.37 -2.29 -21.73
CA SER A 96 6.45 -1.67 -23.05
C SER A 96 7.88 -1.68 -23.59
N ASN A 97 8.04 -2.03 -24.86
CA ASN A 97 9.32 -1.96 -25.57
C ASN A 97 9.66 -0.56 -26.13
N LYS A 98 8.82 0.45 -25.89
CA LYS A 98 8.97 1.81 -26.42
C LYS A 98 9.74 2.77 -25.53
N TRP A 99 10.13 2.32 -24.34
CA TRP A 99 10.86 3.16 -23.40
C TRP A 99 12.18 3.65 -23.99
N SER A 100 12.43 4.95 -23.87
CA SER A 100 13.75 5.49 -24.16
C SER A 100 14.71 5.20 -23.02
N LYS A 101 15.99 4.94 -23.35
CA LYS A 101 17.05 4.74 -22.34
C LYS A 101 17.19 5.94 -21.40
N ALA A 102 17.03 7.16 -21.92
CA ALA A 102 17.12 8.37 -21.12
C ALA A 102 16.00 8.45 -20.06
N SER A 103 14.77 8.11 -20.44
CA SER A 103 13.63 8.09 -19.51
C SER A 103 13.77 7.00 -18.45
N LEU A 104 14.20 5.79 -18.84
CA LEU A 104 14.48 4.71 -17.89
C LEU A 104 15.58 5.08 -16.91
N GLN A 105 16.64 5.75 -17.38
CA GLN A 105 17.74 6.18 -16.52
C GLN A 105 17.28 7.19 -15.45
N VAL A 106 16.40 8.13 -15.82
CA VAL A 106 15.81 9.07 -14.85
C VAL A 106 14.96 8.36 -13.80
N LEU A 107 14.13 7.40 -14.23
CA LEU A 107 13.29 6.63 -13.32
C LEU A 107 14.13 5.75 -12.38
N HIS A 108 15.20 5.13 -12.90
CA HIS A 108 16.15 4.34 -12.13
C HIS A 108 16.87 5.17 -11.08
N SER A 109 17.44 6.32 -11.47
CA SER A 109 18.23 7.15 -10.56
C SER A 109 17.36 7.71 -9.43
N LEU A 110 16.21 8.29 -9.77
CA LEU A 110 15.30 8.84 -8.77
C LEU A 110 14.74 7.77 -7.85
N TRP A 111 14.38 6.59 -8.37
CA TRP A 111 13.92 5.49 -7.54
C TRP A 111 15.02 4.94 -6.63
N SER A 112 16.24 4.82 -7.12
CA SER A 112 17.38 4.36 -6.31
C SER A 112 17.67 5.31 -5.15
N GLU A 113 17.45 6.61 -5.33
CA GLU A 113 17.61 7.61 -4.27
C GLU A 113 16.41 7.67 -3.30
N HIS A 114 15.19 7.61 -3.81
CA HIS A 114 13.97 7.92 -3.03
C HIS A 114 13.17 6.68 -2.61
N GLY A 115 13.43 5.51 -3.20
CA GLY A 115 12.63 4.29 -3.07
C GLY A 115 12.57 3.75 -1.64
N ALA A 116 13.70 3.80 -0.92
CA ALA A 116 13.75 3.39 0.49
C ALA A 116 12.85 4.25 1.39
N LEU A 117 12.81 5.57 1.14
CA LEU A 117 11.94 6.49 1.88
C LEU A 117 10.47 6.27 1.55
N VAL A 118 10.13 6.01 0.28
CA VAL A 118 8.77 5.66 -0.13
C VAL A 118 8.33 4.35 0.53
N HIS A 119 9.19 3.33 0.56
CA HIS A 119 8.91 2.06 1.23
C HIS A 119 8.66 2.26 2.73
N ALA A 120 9.56 2.97 3.43
CA ALA A 120 9.41 3.27 4.85
C ALA A 120 8.10 4.01 5.15
N GLN A 121 7.76 5.03 4.35
CA GLN A 121 6.52 5.78 4.52
C GLN A 121 5.27 4.90 4.34
N GLN A 122 5.29 3.99 3.35
CA GLN A 122 4.18 3.06 3.13
C GLN A 122 4.04 2.04 4.27
N GLN A 123 5.14 1.57 4.85
CA GLN A 123 5.11 0.74 6.05
C GLN A 123 4.46 1.49 7.21
N VAL A 124 4.85 2.74 7.45
CA VAL A 124 4.25 3.59 8.50
C VAL A 124 2.75 3.78 8.25
N GLN A 125 2.33 4.12 7.03
CA GLN A 125 0.91 4.25 6.70
C GLN A 125 0.14 2.95 6.91
N THR A 126 0.73 1.81 6.56
CA THR A 126 0.10 0.49 6.77
C THR A 126 -0.05 0.20 8.26
N MET A 127 0.98 0.46 9.05
CA MET A 127 0.96 0.29 10.50
C MET A 127 -0.08 1.21 11.16
N LEU A 128 -0.17 2.46 10.72
CA LEU A 128 -1.19 3.42 11.19
C LEU A 128 -2.61 3.01 10.78
N SER A 129 -2.78 2.21 9.72
CA SER A 129 -4.10 1.77 9.23
C SER A 129 -4.63 0.53 9.94
N ILE A 130 -3.86 -0.08 10.84
CA ILE A 130 -4.24 -1.29 11.58
C ILE A 130 -4.51 -0.93 13.05
N GLY A 131 -5.59 -1.46 13.61
CA GLY A 131 -5.89 -1.29 15.03
C GLY A 131 -4.90 -2.05 15.92
N GLN A 132 -4.50 -1.45 17.04
CA GLN A 132 -3.58 -2.05 17.99
C GLN A 132 -4.34 -2.71 19.14
N LEU A 133 -4.12 -4.01 19.36
CA LEU A 133 -4.64 -4.71 20.53
C LEU A 133 -3.79 -4.34 21.76
N VAL A 134 -4.39 -3.67 22.75
CA VAL A 134 -3.67 -3.11 23.91
C VAL A 134 -4.01 -3.77 25.24
N ASP A 135 -5.11 -4.50 25.32
CA ASP A 135 -5.47 -5.28 26.51
C ASP A 135 -6.31 -6.50 26.11
N ILE A 136 -6.11 -7.60 26.83
CA ILE A 136 -6.90 -8.83 26.72
C ILE A 136 -7.29 -9.22 28.14
N GLN A 137 -8.60 -9.18 28.40
CA GLN A 137 -9.17 -9.69 29.64
C GLN A 137 -9.96 -10.95 29.32
N TRP A 138 -10.00 -11.89 30.27
CA TRP A 138 -10.75 -13.12 30.11
C TRP A 138 -11.41 -13.55 31.42
N LYS A 139 -12.49 -14.32 31.30
CA LYS A 139 -13.15 -14.99 32.42
C LYS A 139 -13.61 -16.38 32.02
N LEU A 140 -13.57 -17.32 32.96
CA LEU A 140 -14.20 -18.63 32.83
C LEU A 140 -15.59 -18.56 33.47
N GLY A 141 -16.61 -18.91 32.70
CA GLY A 141 -18.01 -18.94 33.13
C GLY A 141 -18.62 -20.32 32.96
N MET A 142 -19.81 -20.49 33.53
CA MET A 142 -20.64 -21.67 33.36
C MET A 142 -22.03 -21.24 32.91
N ALA A 143 -22.46 -21.73 31.75
CA ALA A 143 -23.79 -21.48 31.24
C ALA A 143 -24.73 -22.56 31.80
N VAL A 144 -25.70 -22.15 32.63
CA VAL A 144 -26.62 -23.07 33.32
C VAL A 144 -27.80 -23.48 32.43
N SER A 145 -28.29 -22.55 31.60
CA SER A 145 -29.45 -22.75 30.74
C SER A 145 -29.42 -21.84 29.51
N SER A 146 -30.15 -22.21 28.46
CA SER A 146 -30.47 -21.40 27.28
C SER A 146 -31.94 -21.57 26.89
N ASP A 147 -32.42 -20.76 25.94
CA ASP A 147 -33.78 -20.85 25.40
C ASP A 147 -34.10 -22.21 24.76
N THR A 148 -33.06 -22.93 24.33
CA THR A 148 -33.16 -24.26 23.70
C THR A 148 -32.76 -25.41 24.62
N CYS A 149 -32.10 -25.14 25.75
CA CYS A 149 -31.60 -26.17 26.67
C CYS A 149 -31.63 -25.69 28.13
N ARG A 150 -32.58 -26.18 28.92
CA ARG A 150 -32.74 -25.80 30.34
C ARG A 150 -31.62 -26.29 31.27
N SER A 151 -30.86 -27.31 30.84
CA SER A 151 -29.79 -27.92 31.65
C SER A 151 -28.50 -28.00 30.83
N LEU A 152 -28.02 -26.83 30.40
CA LEU A 152 -26.83 -26.74 29.57
C LEU A 152 -25.57 -27.12 30.37
N ASN A 153 -25.42 -26.55 31.57
CA ASN A 153 -24.30 -26.78 32.50
C ASN A 153 -22.93 -26.88 31.81
N SER A 154 -22.66 -25.97 30.88
CA SER A 154 -21.48 -26.03 30.01
C SER A 154 -20.52 -24.88 30.32
N PRO A 155 -19.24 -25.17 30.58
CA PRO A 155 -18.25 -24.12 30.81
C PRO A 155 -17.89 -23.40 29.50
N TYR A 156 -17.63 -22.10 29.60
CA TYR A 156 -17.23 -21.28 28.48
C TYR A 156 -16.19 -20.24 28.92
N VAL A 157 -15.37 -19.78 27.99
CA VAL A 157 -14.46 -18.66 28.21
C VAL A 157 -15.02 -17.43 27.49
N SER A 158 -15.07 -16.31 28.18
CA SER A 158 -15.41 -15.01 27.60
C SER A 158 -14.16 -14.15 27.57
N LEU A 159 -13.85 -13.58 26.40
CA LEU A 159 -12.74 -12.65 26.21
C LEU A 159 -13.28 -11.24 25.97
N LEU A 160 -12.55 -10.26 26.46
CA LEU A 160 -12.74 -8.84 26.17
C LEU A 160 -11.42 -8.28 25.64
N LEU A 161 -11.45 -7.81 24.40
CA LEU A 161 -10.32 -7.20 23.71
C LEU A 161 -10.47 -5.68 23.74
N LYS A 162 -9.42 -4.96 24.12
CA LYS A 162 -9.33 -3.51 24.01
C LYS A 162 -8.43 -3.14 22.84
N ILE A 163 -8.97 -2.41 21.88
CA ILE A 163 -8.29 -2.07 20.63
C ILE A 163 -8.23 -0.54 20.50
N ILE A 164 -7.07 -0.01 20.11
CA ILE A 164 -6.93 1.37 19.65
C ILE A 164 -7.07 1.34 18.13
N GLU A 165 -8.10 1.97 17.60
CA GLU A 165 -8.31 2.11 16.16
C GLU A 165 -7.34 3.14 15.56
N PRO A 166 -7.07 3.10 14.24
CA PRO A 166 -6.31 4.11 13.51
C PRO A 166 -6.74 5.56 13.77
N SER A 167 -8.02 5.77 14.09
CA SER A 167 -8.61 7.07 14.43
C SER A 167 -8.16 7.60 15.81
N GLY A 168 -7.48 6.78 16.61
CA GLY A 168 -7.20 7.04 18.03
C GLY A 168 -8.36 6.68 18.96
N GLN A 169 -9.50 6.24 18.42
CA GLN A 169 -10.62 5.78 19.23
C GLN A 169 -10.27 4.45 19.91
N ILE A 170 -10.58 4.34 21.20
CA ILE A 170 -10.49 3.08 21.93
C ILE A 170 -11.85 2.37 21.81
N CYS A 171 -11.84 1.15 21.28
CA CYS A 171 -13.02 0.29 21.21
C CYS A 171 -12.80 -1.02 21.98
N GLN A 172 -13.91 -1.62 22.42
CA GLN A 172 -13.91 -2.90 23.11
C GLN A 172 -14.73 -3.91 22.31
N ARG A 173 -14.21 -5.13 22.19
CA ARG A 173 -14.89 -6.25 21.51
C ARG A 173 -14.87 -7.46 22.42
N SER A 174 -16.01 -8.11 22.61
CA SER A 174 -16.13 -9.32 23.42
C SER A 174 -16.70 -10.48 22.63
N PHE A 175 -16.25 -11.69 22.95
CA PHE A 175 -16.80 -12.92 22.40
C PHE A 175 -16.65 -14.08 23.39
N GLU A 176 -17.43 -15.13 23.18
CA GLU A 176 -17.43 -16.34 24.00
C GLU A 176 -17.00 -17.54 23.18
N MET A 177 -16.33 -18.49 23.83
CA MET A 177 -15.87 -19.73 23.25
C MET A 177 -16.13 -20.89 24.20
N THR A 178 -16.43 -22.05 23.64
CA THR A 178 -16.35 -23.32 24.37
C THR A 178 -14.91 -23.61 24.78
N ILE A 179 -14.72 -24.49 25.76
CA ILE A 179 -13.38 -24.88 26.22
C ILE A 179 -12.51 -25.44 25.07
N PRO A 180 -13.00 -26.33 24.18
CA PRO A 180 -12.19 -26.81 23.05
C PRO A 180 -11.80 -25.70 22.07
N GLN A 181 -12.70 -24.75 21.81
CA GLN A 181 -12.39 -23.60 20.94
C GLN A 181 -11.31 -22.71 21.57
N PHE A 182 -11.37 -22.46 22.88
CA PHE A 182 -10.34 -21.71 23.58
C PHE A 182 -8.98 -22.42 23.57
N GLN A 183 -8.96 -23.75 23.75
CA GLN A 183 -7.72 -24.53 23.63
C GLN A 183 -7.10 -24.43 22.24
N ASN A 184 -7.93 -24.48 21.19
CA ASN A 184 -7.45 -24.27 19.82
C ASN A 184 -6.96 -22.84 19.59
N PHE A 185 -7.70 -21.83 20.07
CA PHE A 185 -7.30 -20.43 20.01
C PHE A 185 -5.94 -20.20 20.67
N HIS A 186 -5.72 -20.75 21.88
CA HIS A 186 -4.45 -20.69 22.59
C HIS A 186 -3.30 -21.33 21.80
N LYS A 187 -3.56 -22.48 21.16
CA LYS A 187 -2.57 -23.14 20.30
C LYS A 187 -2.16 -22.25 19.12
N GLN A 188 -3.13 -21.66 18.42
CA GLN A 188 -2.87 -20.75 17.31
C GLN A 188 -2.08 -19.51 17.77
N PHE A 189 -2.41 -18.97 18.95
CA PHE A 189 -1.69 -17.82 19.50
C PHE A 189 -0.22 -18.15 19.81
N LYS A 190 0.07 -19.37 20.30
CA LYS A 190 1.44 -19.85 20.49
C LYS A 190 2.20 -20.04 19.18
N GLU A 191 1.55 -20.59 18.16
CA GLU A 191 2.15 -20.74 16.83
C GLU A 191 2.50 -19.37 16.23
N MET A 192 1.60 -18.39 16.35
CA MET A 192 1.85 -17.01 15.92
C MET A 192 3.03 -16.39 16.68
N ALA A 193 3.09 -16.54 18.02
CA ALA A 193 4.20 -16.02 18.82
C ALA A 193 5.54 -16.63 18.39
N ALA A 194 5.59 -17.94 18.16
CA ALA A 194 6.81 -18.62 17.71
C ALA A 194 7.31 -18.10 16.35
N VAL A 195 6.40 -17.81 15.40
CA VAL A 195 6.78 -17.22 14.10
C VAL A 195 7.34 -15.81 14.28
N MET A 196 6.75 -15.01 15.18
CA MET A 196 7.22 -13.64 15.44
C MET A 196 8.59 -13.60 16.12
N GLU A 197 8.94 -14.60 16.94
CA GLU A 197 10.25 -14.72 17.58
C GLU A 197 11.37 -15.16 16.61
N THR A 198 11.00 -15.72 15.45
CA THR A 198 11.97 -16.23 14.46
C THR A 198 12.38 -15.22 13.38
N VAL A 199 11.95 -13.95 13.50
CA VAL A 199 12.29 -12.85 12.58
C VAL A 199 13.36 -11.95 13.18
#